data_AF-A6IMI7-F1
#
_entry.id   AF-A6IMI7-F1
#
_cell.length_a   1.000
_cell.length_b   1.000
_cell.length_c   1.000
_cell.angle_alpha   90.00
_cell.angle_beta   90.00
_cell.angle_gamma   90.00
#
_symmetry.space_group_name_H-M   'P 1'
#
loop_
_entity.id
_entity.type
_entity.pdbx_description
1 polymer ?
#
loop_
_entity_poly.entity_id
_entity_poly.type
_entity_poly.pdbx_seq_one_letter_code
_entity_poly.pdbx_strand_id
1 'polypeptide(L)'
;MAQSDFLYPQNPRRRQEVNRLHQQLLDCLSDCFQVTNKLTGLLNAHLGCRLAFIEMRSDETIKRNCDLIIQAVTKIQKELQKVDEALKDKLEPTLYRKLRDIKERETE
;
A
#
# COMPACT_ATOMS: atom_id res chain seq x y z
N MET A 1 -31.27 20.04 18.57
CA MET A 1 -31.72 19.26 17.40
C MET A 1 -31.86 20.23 16.23
N ALA A 2 -31.36 19.89 15.05
CA ALA A 2 -31.54 20.75 13.87
C ALA A 2 -33.00 20.71 13.42
N GLN A 3 -33.57 21.81 12.93
CA GLN A 3 -34.95 21.86 12.42
C GLN A 3 -35.22 20.82 11.32
N SER A 4 -34.18 20.47 10.54
CA SER A 4 -34.22 19.39 9.55
C SER A 4 -34.54 18.01 10.12
N ASP A 5 -34.20 17.76 11.39
CA ASP A 5 -34.39 16.46 12.04
C ASP A 5 -35.84 16.26 12.48
N PHE A 6 -36.58 17.35 12.70
CA PHE A 6 -38.01 17.31 12.98
C PHE A 6 -38.81 16.96 11.72
N LEU A 7 -38.44 17.54 10.57
CA LEU A 7 -39.08 17.25 9.28
C LEU A 7 -38.68 15.88 8.71
N TYR A 8 -37.49 15.39 9.06
CA TYR A 8 -36.95 14.12 8.59
C TYR A 8 -36.33 13.32 9.76
N PRO A 9 -37.15 12.56 10.51
CA PRO A 9 -36.74 11.87 11.72
C PRO A 9 -35.59 10.86 11.54
N GLN A 10 -35.38 10.38 10.30
CA GLN A 10 -34.31 9.43 9.98
C GLN A 10 -32.96 10.10 9.70
N ASN A 11 -32.90 11.42 9.51
CA ASN A 11 -31.67 12.14 9.17
C ASN A 11 -30.55 11.97 10.21
N PRO A 12 -30.81 11.98 11.54
CA PRO A 12 -29.78 11.71 12.53
C PRO A 12 -29.11 10.34 12.32
N ARG A 13 -29.89 9.29 12.08
CA ARG A 13 -29.36 7.93 11.82
C ARG A 13 -28.55 7.88 10.53
N ARG A 14 -29.03 8.51 9.46
CA ARG A 14 -28.31 8.57 8.16
C ARG A 14 -26.97 9.28 8.30
N ARG A 15 -26.89 10.39 9.06
CA ARG A 15 -25.64 11.10 9.33
C ARG A 15 -24.65 10.25 10.14
N GLN A 16 -25.13 9.56 11.18
CA GLN A 16 -24.29 8.65 11.95
C GLN A 16 -23.71 7.53 11.08
N GLU A 17 -24.52 6.96 10.19
CA GLU A 17 -24.05 5.91 9.29
C GLU A 17 -23.00 6.42 8.28
N VAL A 18 -23.20 7.61 7.71
CA VAL A 18 -22.20 8.23 6.83
C VAL A 18 -20.88 8.46 7.59
N ASN A 19 -20.93 8.96 8.83
CA ASN A 19 -19.74 9.14 9.65
C ASN A 19 -19.04 7.81 9.95
N ARG A 20 -19.80 6.75 10.24
CA ARG A 20 -19.27 5.40 10.47
C ARG A 20 -18.56 4.86 9.23
N LEU A 21 -19.16 5.01 8.06
CA LEU A 21 -18.57 4.59 6.78
C LEU A 21 -17.32 5.41 6.44
N HIS A 22 -17.34 6.71 6.73
CA HIS A 22 -16.18 7.57 6.54
C HIS A 22 -14.99 7.14 7.43
N GLN A 23 -15.24 6.81 8.70
CA GLN A 23 -14.19 6.31 9.59
C GLN A 23 -13.61 4.97 9.11
N GLN A 24 -14.46 4.01 8.72
CA GLN A 24 -13.97 2.74 8.14
C GLN A 24 -13.09 2.95 6.90
N LEU A 25 -13.40 3.95 6.07
CA LEU A 25 -12.58 4.28 4.92
C LEU A 25 -11.20 4.83 5.33
N LEU A 26 -11.14 5.67 6.37
CA LEU A 26 -9.89 6.18 6.91
C LEU A 26 -9.05 5.07 7.56
N ASP A 27 -9.69 4.16 8.30
CA ASP A 27 -9.03 3.01 8.92
C ASP A 27 -8.39 2.10 7.85
N CYS A 28 -9.15 1.76 6.80
CA CYS A 28 -8.67 0.98 5.67
C CYS A 28 -7.46 1.64 4.98
N LEU A 29 -7.50 2.96 4.82
CA LEU A 29 -6.40 3.72 4.24
C LEU A 29 -5.17 3.68 5.17
N SER A 30 -5.36 3.86 6.47
CA SER A 30 -4.29 3.74 7.47
C SER A 30 -3.61 2.37 7.41
N ASP A 31 -4.38 1.28 7.34
CA ASP A 31 -3.85 -0.08 7.20
C ASP A 31 -2.99 -0.22 5.93
N CYS A 32 -3.40 0.41 4.82
CA CYS A 32 -2.62 0.42 3.59
C CYS A 32 -1.25 1.12 3.76
N PHE A 33 -1.18 2.23 4.50
CA PHE A 33 0.10 2.87 4.84
C PHE A 33 0.97 1.95 5.70
N GLN A 34 0.40 1.31 6.71
CA GLN A 34 1.13 0.41 7.61
C GLN A 34 1.71 -0.79 6.85
N VAL A 35 0.91 -1.45 6.01
CA VAL A 35 1.36 -2.59 5.21
C VAL A 35 2.45 -2.16 4.23
N THR A 36 2.29 -1.01 3.56
CA THR A 36 3.31 -0.48 2.64
C THR A 36 4.63 -0.20 3.37
N ASN A 37 4.57 0.40 4.56
CA ASN A 37 5.75 0.64 5.39
C ASN A 37 6.40 -0.65 5.89
N LYS A 38 5.61 -1.66 6.25
CA LYS A 38 6.13 -2.98 6.64
C LYS A 38 6.88 -3.62 5.49
N LEU A 39 6.35 -3.56 4.27
CA LEU A 39 7.03 -4.03 3.07
C LEU A 39 8.33 -3.25 2.83
N THR A 40 8.30 -1.92 2.90
CA THR A 40 9.51 -1.06 2.83
C THR A 40 10.57 -1.48 3.85
N GLY A 41 10.17 -1.73 5.10
CA GLY A 41 11.08 -2.16 6.16
C GLY A 41 11.75 -3.51 5.84
N LEU A 42 10.99 -4.50 5.38
CA LEU A 42 11.52 -5.80 4.97
C LEU A 42 12.50 -5.68 3.80
N LEU A 43 12.17 -4.87 2.79
CA LEU A 43 13.03 -4.67 1.62
C LEU A 43 14.34 -3.96 2.00
N ASN A 44 14.27 -2.94 2.84
CA ASN A 44 15.45 -2.26 3.33
C ASN A 44 16.34 -3.18 4.17
N ALA A 45 15.75 -4.01 5.04
CA ALA A 45 16.49 -4.90 5.92
C ALA A 45 17.14 -6.10 5.18
N HIS A 46 16.41 -6.72 4.25
CA HIS A 46 16.82 -7.99 3.65
C HIS A 46 17.41 -7.86 2.25
N LEU A 47 17.02 -6.83 1.49
CA LEU A 47 17.52 -6.60 0.12
C LEU A 47 18.44 -5.38 0.02
N GLY A 48 18.72 -4.71 1.16
CA GLY A 48 19.58 -3.54 1.20
C GLY A 48 19.01 -2.32 0.46
N CYS A 49 17.70 -2.29 0.21
CA CYS A 49 17.03 -1.15 -0.40
C CYS A 49 17.14 0.11 0.48
N ARG A 50 16.96 1.29 -0.13
CA ARG A 50 16.92 2.59 0.56
C ARG A 50 15.60 3.32 0.30
N LEU A 51 14.50 2.64 0.60
CA LEU A 51 13.15 3.18 0.45
C LEU A 51 12.76 3.99 1.69
N ALA A 52 12.14 5.15 1.49
CA ALA A 52 11.61 5.96 2.59
C ALA A 52 10.26 5.43 3.05
N PHE A 53 10.01 5.50 4.36
CA PHE A 53 8.68 5.29 4.93
C PHE A 53 7.75 6.44 4.55
N ILE A 54 6.45 6.14 4.45
CA ILE A 54 5.39 7.10 4.15
C ILE A 54 4.49 7.29 5.36
N GLU A 55 3.89 8.47 5.49
CA GLU A 55 2.96 8.78 6.57
C GLU A 55 1.65 9.31 5.98
N MET A 56 0.54 8.89 6.59
CA MET A 56 -0.78 9.38 6.24
C MET A 56 -0.93 10.82 6.70
N ARG A 57 -1.49 11.66 5.83
CA ARG A 57 -1.77 13.07 6.07
C ARG A 57 -3.26 13.22 6.39
N SER A 58 -3.60 13.37 7.66
CA SER A 58 -5.01 13.42 8.14
C SER A 58 -5.73 14.72 7.76
N ASP A 59 -4.97 15.76 7.46
CA ASP A 59 -5.42 17.08 6.98
C ASP A 59 -5.65 17.14 5.47
N GLU A 60 -5.24 16.10 4.74
CA GLU A 60 -5.28 16.04 3.28
C GLU A 60 -6.43 15.17 2.75
N THR A 61 -6.71 15.34 1.46
CA THR A 61 -7.75 14.53 0.80
C THR A 61 -7.37 13.04 0.75
N ILE A 62 -8.39 12.17 0.75
CA ILE A 62 -8.23 10.72 0.56
C ILE A 62 -7.45 10.43 -0.73
N LYS A 63 -7.79 11.14 -1.82
CA LYS A 63 -7.07 11.02 -3.10
C LYS A 63 -5.57 11.30 -2.94
N ARG A 64 -5.20 12.38 -2.24
CA ARG A 64 -3.79 12.73 -2.05
C ARG A 64 -3.04 11.66 -1.27
N ASN A 65 -3.66 11.09 -0.25
CA ASN A 65 -3.09 9.97 0.51
C ASN A 65 -2.94 8.71 -0.35
N CYS A 66 -3.93 8.37 -1.18
CA CYS A 66 -3.80 7.27 -2.14
C CYS A 66 -2.65 7.52 -3.13
N ASP A 67 -2.51 8.75 -3.63
CA ASP A 67 -1.40 9.12 -4.53
C ASP A 67 -0.03 8.90 -3.86
N LEU A 68 0.10 9.13 -2.55
CA LEU A 68 1.34 8.84 -1.79
C LEU A 68 1.65 7.34 -1.73
N ILE A 69 0.64 6.51 -1.46
CA ILE A 69 0.80 5.04 -1.44
C ILE A 69 1.23 4.55 -2.83
N ILE A 70 0.54 4.99 -3.89
CA ILE A 70 0.87 4.60 -5.27
C ILE A 70 2.31 4.96 -5.62
N GLN A 71 2.76 6.17 -5.24
CA GLN A 71 4.14 6.60 -5.44
C GLN A 71 5.14 5.72 -4.68
N ALA A 72 4.84 5.33 -3.45
CA ALA A 72 5.69 4.43 -2.66
C ALA A 72 5.79 3.04 -3.29
N VAL A 73 4.66 2.45 -3.67
CA VAL A 73 4.62 1.12 -4.33
C VAL A 73 5.36 1.15 -5.67
N THR A 74 5.22 2.23 -6.44
CA THR A 74 5.97 2.42 -7.69
C THR A 74 7.49 2.46 -7.45
N LYS A 75 7.94 3.11 -6.36
CA LYS A 75 9.36 3.13 -5.98
C LYS A 75 9.83 1.75 -5.54
N ILE A 76 9.04 1.04 -4.74
CA ILE A 76 9.31 -0.35 -4.34
C ILE A 76 9.53 -1.22 -5.59
N GLN A 77 8.62 -1.15 -6.56
CA GLN A 77 8.72 -1.92 -7.79
C GLN A 77 10.03 -1.63 -8.56
N LYS A 78 10.44 -0.36 -8.65
CA LYS A 78 11.69 0.04 -9.30
C LYS A 78 12.92 -0.50 -8.58
N GLU A 79 12.95 -0.46 -7.25
CA GLU A 79 14.07 -1.02 -6.48
C GLU A 79 14.15 -2.54 -6.63
N LEU A 80 13.00 -3.24 -6.61
CA LEU A 80 12.95 -4.67 -6.87
C LEU A 80 13.46 -5.04 -8.27
N GLN A 81 13.12 -4.26 -9.30
CA GLN A 81 13.66 -4.47 -10.65
C GLN A 81 15.18 -4.33 -10.68
N LYS A 82 15.76 -3.33 -10.00
CA LYS A 82 17.23 -3.19 -9.92
C LYS A 82 17.89 -4.39 -9.23
N VAL A 83 17.29 -4.88 -8.15
CA VAL A 83 17.78 -6.07 -7.44
C VAL A 83 17.73 -7.29 -8.36
N ASP A 84 16.65 -7.46 -9.11
CA ASP A 84 16.48 -8.58 -10.06
C ASP A 84 17.51 -8.52 -11.20
N GLU A 85 17.72 -7.36 -11.80
CA GLU A 85 18.75 -7.19 -12.85
C GLU A 85 20.17 -7.42 -12.30
N ALA A 86 20.48 -6.90 -11.11
CA ALA A 86 21.77 -7.17 -10.47
C ALA A 86 21.98 -8.65 -10.13
N LEU A 87 20.90 -9.40 -9.87
CA LEU A 87 20.94 -10.84 -9.67
C LEU A 87 21.20 -11.58 -11.00
N LYS A 88 20.55 -11.14 -12.09
CA LYS A 88 20.77 -11.68 -13.45
C LYS A 88 22.21 -11.50 -13.90
N ASP A 89 22.81 -10.35 -13.64
CA ASP A 89 24.18 -10.06 -14.05
C ASP A 89 25.23 -10.88 -13.28
N LYS A 90 24.92 -11.29 -12.05
CA LYS A 90 25.84 -12.03 -11.17
C LYS A 90 25.71 -13.56 -11.28
N LEU A 91 24.55 -14.07 -11.68
CA LEU A 91 24.40 -15.49 -11.98
C LEU A 91 24.80 -15.73 -13.43
N GLU A 92 25.64 -16.74 -13.70
CA GLU A 92 25.82 -17.21 -15.07
C GLU A 92 24.44 -17.44 -15.74
N PRO A 93 24.27 -17.10 -17.03
CA PRO A 93 22.96 -17.09 -17.71
C PRO A 93 22.18 -18.42 -17.61
N THR A 94 22.91 -19.52 -17.42
CA THR A 94 22.38 -20.88 -17.24
C THR A 94 21.81 -21.14 -15.84
N LEU A 95 22.33 -20.48 -14.80
CA LEU A 95 21.95 -20.70 -13.41
C LEU A 95 20.73 -19.87 -13.02
N TYR A 96 20.63 -18.62 -13.51
CA TYR A 96 19.44 -17.78 -13.30
C TYR A 96 18.20 -18.39 -13.96
N ARG A 97 18.35 -18.96 -15.16
CA ARG A 97 17.27 -19.66 -15.87
C ARG A 97 16.73 -20.84 -15.06
N LYS A 98 17.62 -21.66 -14.46
CA LYS A 98 17.23 -22.78 -13.59
C LYS A 98 16.49 -22.34 -12.32
N LEU A 99 16.88 -21.25 -11.68
CA LEU A 99 16.18 -20.74 -10.49
C LEU A 99 14.78 -20.22 -10.83
N ARG A 100 14.62 -19.55 -11.97
CA ARG A 100 13.31 -19.12 -12.47
C ARG A 100 12.41 -20.31 -12.76
N ASP A 101 12.93 -21.33 -13.45
CA ASP A 101 12.18 -22.54 -13.80
C ASP A 101 11.74 -23.34 -12.56
N ILE A 102 12.53 -23.33 -11.48
CA ILE A 102 12.16 -23.96 -10.19
C ILE A 102 11.00 -23.22 -9.55
N LYS A 103 11.05 -21.88 -9.51
CA LYS A 103 9.99 -21.06 -8.93
C LYS A 103 8.67 -21.21 -9.67
N GLU A 104 8.69 -21.31 -11.00
CA GLU A 104 7.49 -21.51 -11.82
C GLU A 104 6.84 -22.88 -11.55
N ARG A 105 7.62 -23.94 -11.31
CA ARG A 105 7.12 -25.29 -10.96
C ARG A 105 6.56 -25.44 -9.55
N GLU A 106 6.94 -24.60 -8.60
CA GLU A 106 6.37 -24.63 -7.24
C GLU A 106 5.03 -23.90 -7.14
N THR A 107 4.67 -23.13 -8.17
CA THR A 107 3.41 -22.37 -8.26
C THR A 107 2.33 -23.02 -9.14
N GLU A 108 2.60 -24.20 -9.72
CA GLU A 108 1.63 -25.09 -10.37
C GLU A 108 1.16 -26.20 -9.41
#